data_AF-A0AA96JFN7-F1
#
_entry.id   AF-A0AA96JFN7-F1
#
_cell.length_a   1.000
_cell.length_b   1.000
_cell.length_c   1.000
_cell.angle_alpha   90.00
_cell.angle_beta   90.00
_cell.angle_gamma   90.00
#
_symmetry.space_group_name_H-M   'P 1'
#
loop_
_entity.id
_entity.type
_entity.pdbx_description
1 polymer ?
#
loop_
_entity_poly.entity_id
_entity_poly.type
_entity_poly.pdbx_seq_one_letter_code
_entity_poly.pdbx_strand_id
1 'polypeptide(L)'
;MSNQDEQPGNRLRKELPEEVPVQAAPPGGTEQAAQAARCSGTDRPSRTDRPGESDRTGESGGPSASDQAVEEPSEQALTGRQRLVKGLWPPRASRAQLIVAVLLFGLGFGLAVQVASNSDSDSALRGARQEDLVRILDELDSRTQRLEDEKQGLEKQRQELENSSDQAEEARKQTLEKEKQLGILAGTVAAQGPGITMTVEDAKGTVQADMLLDAVQELRAAGAEAIQVNGVRVVASTYLTDSGKSVDVDGNKINAPYRFKVIGKPQDLEPALNIPGGVVQTLEKEQATVTVERSDKIVVDALRAAKRPDYARSSSQ
;
A
#
# COMPACT_ATOMS: atom_id res chain seq x y z
N MET A 1 -14.77 41.25 -58.23
CA MET A 1 -14.43 39.83 -58.48
C MET A 1 -14.43 39.14 -57.14
N SER A 2 -15.46 38.32 -56.93
CA SER A 2 -15.60 37.39 -55.82
C SER A 2 -14.39 36.47 -55.75
N ASN A 3 -14.04 36.03 -54.54
CA ASN A 3 -13.79 34.62 -54.27
C ASN A 3 -14.07 34.35 -52.78
N GLN A 4 -15.10 33.53 -52.58
CA GLN A 4 -15.37 32.76 -51.37
C GLN A 4 -14.53 31.47 -51.42
N ASP A 5 -14.66 30.67 -50.35
CA ASP A 5 -14.14 29.32 -50.12
C ASP A 5 -12.73 29.32 -49.47
N GLU A 6 -12.48 28.68 -48.33
CA GLU A 6 -12.99 27.42 -47.80
C GLU A 6 -12.82 27.37 -46.25
N GLN A 7 -13.83 26.87 -45.53
CA GLN A 7 -13.66 26.35 -44.16
C GLN A 7 -13.16 24.91 -44.24
N PRO A 8 -12.38 24.44 -43.24
CA PRO A 8 -12.52 23.07 -42.79
C PRO A 8 -12.99 23.07 -41.33
N GLY A 9 -14.27 22.72 -41.17
CA GLY A 9 -14.83 22.33 -39.88
C GLY A 9 -14.26 21.00 -39.39
N ASN A 10 -14.17 20.92 -38.07
CA ASN A 10 -14.80 19.85 -37.30
C ASN A 10 -14.42 18.42 -37.69
N ARG A 11 -13.20 17.99 -37.32
CA ARG A 11 -12.87 16.58 -37.10
C ARG A 11 -12.19 16.46 -35.74
N LEU A 12 -12.57 15.45 -34.97
CA LEU A 12 -12.18 15.13 -33.58
C LEU A 12 -13.12 15.64 -32.48
N ARG A 13 -14.42 15.49 -32.69
CA ARG A 13 -15.36 15.19 -31.60
C ARG A 13 -15.86 13.76 -31.79
N LYS A 14 -15.14 12.79 -31.22
CA LYS A 14 -15.65 11.44 -31.03
C LYS A 14 -15.01 10.81 -29.78
N GLU A 15 -15.80 10.87 -28.71
CA GLU A 15 -15.98 9.84 -27.69
C GLU A 15 -14.78 9.48 -26.79
N LEU A 16 -14.71 10.19 -25.66
CA LEU A 16 -14.18 9.64 -24.40
C LEU A 16 -15.38 9.04 -23.62
N PRO A 17 -15.26 7.81 -23.09
CA PRO A 17 -16.38 7.13 -22.43
C PRO A 17 -16.72 7.74 -21.06
N GLU A 18 -17.98 7.53 -20.67
CA GLU A 18 -18.62 7.94 -19.41
C GLU A 18 -17.86 7.51 -18.14
N GLU A 19 -18.06 8.31 -17.10
CA GLU A 19 -17.59 8.13 -15.73
C GLU A 19 -17.84 6.71 -15.17
N VAL A 20 -16.81 6.13 -14.56
CA VAL A 20 -16.95 4.92 -13.75
C VAL A 20 -17.49 5.32 -12.37
N PRO A 21 -18.64 4.78 -11.90
CA PRO A 21 -19.16 5.11 -10.59
C PRO A 21 -18.34 4.44 -9.49
N VAL A 22 -18.01 5.20 -8.46
CA VAL A 22 -17.34 4.74 -7.23
C VAL A 22 -18.30 3.83 -6.47
N GLN A 23 -17.91 2.56 -6.29
CA GLN A 23 -18.69 1.57 -5.56
C GLN A 23 -18.43 1.71 -4.04
N ALA A 24 -19.51 1.86 -3.27
CA ALA A 24 -19.49 2.01 -1.82
C ALA A 24 -19.08 0.71 -1.11
N ALA A 25 -18.19 0.84 -0.10
CA ALA A 25 -17.85 -0.24 0.82
C ALA A 25 -18.93 -0.42 1.91
N PRO A 26 -19.24 -1.66 2.34
CA PRO A 26 -20.22 -1.89 3.41
C PRO A 26 -19.58 -1.74 4.80
N PRO A 27 -20.37 -1.39 5.84
CA PRO A 27 -19.88 -1.26 7.21
C PRO A 27 -20.00 -2.60 7.97
N GLY A 28 -19.08 -2.82 8.91
CA GLY A 28 -19.18 -3.94 9.84
C GLY A 28 -18.05 -3.95 10.85
N GLY A 29 -18.30 -3.34 12.01
CA GLY A 29 -17.54 -3.56 13.24
C GLY A 29 -18.39 -4.34 14.24
N THR A 30 -17.74 -5.19 15.03
CA THR A 30 -17.93 -5.49 16.48
C THR A 30 -17.10 -6.75 16.79
N GLU A 31 -16.00 -6.60 17.54
CA GLU A 31 -15.85 -6.98 18.96
C GLU A 31 -15.76 -8.49 19.23
N GLN A 32 -14.60 -8.98 19.72
CA GLN A 32 -14.48 -9.47 21.11
C GLN A 32 -13.07 -9.99 21.50
N ALA A 33 -12.69 -9.60 22.72
CA ALA A 33 -11.89 -10.28 23.76
C ALA A 33 -10.62 -11.08 23.38
N ALA A 34 -9.42 -10.67 23.79
CA ALA A 34 -8.85 -10.65 25.15
C ALA A 34 -8.26 -12.00 25.64
N GLN A 35 -6.94 -11.93 25.90
CA GLN A 35 -6.21 -12.45 27.08
C GLN A 35 -5.59 -13.87 27.12
N ALA A 36 -4.26 -13.86 27.03
CA ALA A 36 -3.28 -14.37 28.00
C ALA A 36 -3.11 -15.89 28.31
N ALA A 37 -1.94 -16.38 27.88
CA ALA A 37 -0.84 -16.88 28.71
C ALA A 37 -0.83 -18.32 29.32
N ARG A 38 0.40 -18.89 29.26
CA ARG A 38 1.09 -19.85 30.17
C ARG A 38 1.14 -21.34 29.82
N CYS A 39 2.38 -21.76 29.49
CA CYS A 39 3.26 -22.77 30.10
C CYS A 39 2.77 -24.18 30.51
N SER A 40 3.68 -25.13 30.22
CA SER A 40 3.96 -26.44 30.86
C SER A 40 2.83 -27.48 30.81
N GLY A 41 3.04 -28.76 30.48
CA GLY A 41 4.18 -29.63 30.74
C GLY A 41 3.66 -30.85 31.51
N THR A 42 4.27 -32.01 31.23
CA THR A 42 4.29 -33.26 32.01
C THR A 42 3.10 -34.25 32.00
N ASP A 43 3.51 -35.50 31.79
CA ASP A 43 3.08 -36.74 32.46
C ASP A 43 1.88 -37.58 31.98
N ARG A 44 2.27 -38.64 31.23
CA ARG A 44 1.95 -40.09 31.40
C ARG A 44 1.22 -40.46 32.72
N PRO A 45 0.49 -41.61 32.84
CA PRO A 45 1.01 -42.94 32.47
C PRO A 45 -0.02 -44.01 32.01
N SER A 46 0.48 -45.12 31.43
CA SER A 46 0.39 -46.53 31.90
C SER A 46 -0.83 -47.32 31.40
N ARG A 47 -0.61 -48.36 30.56
CA ARG A 47 -0.48 -49.81 30.89
C ARG A 47 -1.83 -50.40 31.33
N THR A 48 -2.28 -51.59 30.93
CA THR A 48 -1.64 -52.89 30.63
C THR A 48 -2.73 -53.73 29.93
N ASP A 49 -2.42 -54.68 29.05
CA ASP A 49 -2.29 -56.08 29.48
C ASP A 49 -1.45 -56.91 28.49
N ARG A 50 -0.38 -57.51 29.04
CA ARG A 50 0.15 -58.86 28.76
C ARG A 50 -0.51 -59.80 29.80
N PRO A 51 -0.42 -61.16 29.80
CA PRO A 51 0.74 -61.99 29.39
C PRO A 51 0.41 -63.43 28.90
N GLY A 52 1.44 -64.28 28.77
CA GLY A 52 1.35 -65.74 28.59
C GLY A 52 2.49 -66.31 27.73
N GLU A 53 3.74 -66.51 28.21
CA GLU A 53 4.21 -67.59 29.12
C GLU A 53 4.32 -68.91 28.33
N SER A 54 5.53 -69.29 27.85
CA SER A 54 6.42 -70.36 28.38
C SER A 54 5.79 -71.77 28.32
N ASP A 55 6.46 -72.89 28.09
CA ASP A 55 7.82 -73.29 28.45
C ASP A 55 8.24 -74.52 27.64
N ARG A 56 9.52 -74.83 27.75
CA ARG A 56 10.30 -75.95 27.19
C ARG A 56 9.92 -77.31 27.78
N THR A 57 10.37 -78.39 27.13
CA THR A 57 11.16 -79.54 27.66
C THR A 57 11.17 -80.65 26.60
N GLY A 58 12.17 -81.50 26.42
CA GLY A 58 13.44 -81.77 27.10
C GLY A 58 14.45 -82.34 26.09
N GLU A 59 15.76 -82.27 26.37
CA GLU A 59 16.59 -83.39 26.89
C GLU A 59 16.69 -84.59 25.95
N SER A 60 17.80 -85.29 25.74
CA SER A 60 19.20 -85.35 26.21
C SER A 60 19.83 -86.43 25.29
N GLY A 61 21.13 -86.68 25.14
CA GLY A 61 22.37 -86.23 25.73
C GLY A 61 23.50 -86.88 24.91
N GLY A 62 24.73 -86.40 25.07
CA GLY A 62 25.94 -87.10 24.58
C GLY A 62 26.22 -88.38 25.40
N PRO A 63 27.26 -89.17 25.05
CA PRO A 63 28.63 -88.65 25.21
C PRO A 63 29.70 -89.15 24.22
N SER A 64 30.82 -88.44 24.32
CA SER A 64 32.24 -88.70 24.00
C SER A 64 32.75 -90.09 23.59
N ALA A 65 33.58 -90.04 22.53
CA ALA A 65 35.03 -90.34 22.47
C ALA A 65 35.57 -91.60 21.74
N SER A 66 36.60 -91.28 20.94
CA SER A 66 37.81 -92.00 20.53
C SER A 66 37.83 -92.96 19.32
N ASP A 67 38.74 -92.58 18.41
CA ASP A 67 39.73 -93.35 17.62
C ASP A 67 39.38 -94.12 16.32
N GLN A 68 39.98 -93.61 15.24
CA GLN A 68 40.81 -94.24 14.18
C GLN A 68 40.41 -95.53 13.43
N ALA A 69 40.73 -95.46 12.12
CA ALA A 69 41.13 -96.52 11.17
C ALA A 69 40.00 -97.39 10.56
N VAL A 70 40.01 -97.94 9.33
CA VAL A 70 40.85 -97.95 8.10
C VAL A 70 40.04 -98.77 7.06
N GLU A 71 40.22 -98.47 5.76
CA GLU A 71 40.01 -99.29 4.52
C GLU A 71 38.66 -100.00 4.17
N GLU A 72 38.11 -99.60 2.99
CA GLU A 72 37.80 -100.35 1.73
C GLU A 72 37.60 -101.90 1.77
N PRO A 73 36.89 -102.55 0.81
CA PRO A 73 36.59 -102.09 -0.57
C PRO A 73 35.21 -102.46 -1.19
N SER A 74 35.05 -101.96 -2.43
CA SER A 74 34.39 -102.55 -3.62
C SER A 74 32.86 -102.69 -3.70
N GLU A 75 32.25 -101.97 -4.66
CA GLU A 75 31.80 -102.58 -5.92
C GLU A 75 31.37 -101.55 -6.98
N GLN A 76 31.53 -101.95 -8.23
CA GLN A 76 31.37 -101.21 -9.47
C GLN A 76 29.90 -101.23 -9.95
N ALA A 77 29.41 -100.13 -10.55
CA ALA A 77 28.66 -100.16 -11.82
C ALA A 77 28.19 -98.76 -12.24
N LEU A 78 28.13 -98.56 -13.55
CA LEU A 78 28.12 -97.30 -14.29
C LEU A 78 26.71 -96.66 -14.51
N THR A 79 26.74 -95.34 -14.74
CA THR A 79 25.87 -94.48 -15.59
C THR A 79 24.51 -93.95 -15.08
N GLY A 80 24.52 -92.72 -14.52
CA GLY A 80 23.30 -91.95 -14.17
C GLY A 80 22.89 -90.83 -15.13
N ARG A 81 23.80 -90.27 -15.94
CA ARG A 81 23.53 -88.99 -16.66
C ARG A 81 22.92 -89.13 -18.06
N GLN A 82 22.95 -90.31 -18.66
CA GLN A 82 22.35 -90.55 -19.99
C GLN A 82 20.90 -91.09 -19.96
N ARG A 83 20.32 -91.30 -18.77
CA ARG A 83 18.91 -91.71 -18.61
C ARG A 83 17.93 -90.55 -18.39
N LEU A 84 18.38 -89.38 -17.94
CA LEU A 84 17.50 -88.23 -17.70
C LEU A 84 17.10 -87.49 -18.98
N VAL A 85 17.93 -87.51 -20.03
CA VAL A 85 17.68 -86.76 -21.27
C VAL A 85 16.67 -87.47 -22.21
N LYS A 86 16.29 -88.73 -21.93
CA LYS A 86 15.25 -89.47 -22.66
C LYS A 86 13.97 -89.74 -21.85
N GLY A 87 13.86 -89.19 -20.64
CA GLY A 87 12.67 -89.33 -19.78
C GLY A 87 11.64 -88.20 -19.91
N LEU A 88 11.96 -87.12 -20.64
CA LEU A 88 11.15 -85.90 -20.68
C LEU A 88 10.72 -85.48 -22.10
N TRP A 89 10.74 -86.40 -23.07
CA TRP A 89 10.03 -86.28 -24.36
C TRP A 89 9.65 -87.69 -24.84
N PRO A 90 8.39 -87.99 -25.20
CA PRO A 90 7.33 -87.09 -25.67
C PRO A 90 6.48 -86.49 -24.53
N PRO A 91 6.04 -85.22 -24.65
CA PRO A 91 5.01 -84.70 -23.77
C PRO A 91 3.68 -85.32 -24.21
N ARG A 92 3.08 -86.16 -23.36
CA ARG A 92 1.62 -86.27 -23.38
C ARG A 92 1.08 -84.98 -22.77
N ALA A 93 1.10 -83.89 -23.54
CA ALA A 93 0.45 -82.65 -23.13
C ALA A 93 -1.06 -82.93 -23.13
N SER A 94 -1.62 -83.21 -21.96
CA SER A 94 -3.08 -83.07 -21.80
C SER A 94 -3.44 -81.62 -22.14
N ARG A 95 -4.67 -81.37 -22.62
CA ARG A 95 -5.12 -79.98 -22.88
C ARG A 95 -4.85 -79.07 -21.67
N ALA A 96 -4.98 -79.61 -20.46
CA ALA A 96 -4.64 -78.94 -19.21
C ALA A 96 -3.15 -78.60 -19.08
N GLN A 97 -2.24 -79.48 -19.47
CA GLN A 97 -0.79 -79.24 -19.37
C GLN A 97 -0.29 -78.22 -20.41
N LEU A 98 -0.91 -78.16 -21.58
CA LEU A 98 -0.69 -77.09 -22.57
C LEU A 98 -1.20 -75.74 -22.04
N ILE A 99 -2.37 -75.71 -21.40
CA ILE A 99 -2.89 -74.50 -20.75
C ILE A 99 -1.95 -74.03 -19.63
N VAL A 100 -1.46 -74.94 -18.79
CA VAL A 100 -0.50 -74.60 -17.72
C VAL A 100 0.82 -74.09 -18.28
N ALA A 101 1.35 -74.69 -19.35
CA ALA A 101 2.57 -74.22 -20.00
C ALA A 101 2.41 -72.83 -20.61
N VAL A 102 1.27 -72.56 -21.27
CA VAL A 102 0.96 -71.23 -21.83
C VAL A 102 0.74 -70.20 -20.72
N LEU A 103 0.08 -70.58 -19.62
CA LEU A 103 -0.08 -69.69 -18.45
C LEU A 103 1.26 -69.38 -17.79
N LEU A 104 2.13 -70.37 -17.58
CA LEU A 104 3.46 -70.16 -17.02
C LEU A 104 4.36 -69.36 -17.96
N PHE A 105 4.25 -69.60 -19.28
CA PHE A 105 4.97 -68.80 -20.27
C PHE A 105 4.46 -67.37 -20.32
N GLY A 106 3.14 -67.16 -20.29
CA GLY A 106 2.53 -65.83 -20.22
C GLY A 106 2.86 -65.08 -18.93
N LEU A 107 2.87 -65.79 -17.79
CA LEU A 107 3.27 -65.24 -16.49
C LEU A 107 4.77 -64.93 -16.46
N GLY A 108 5.60 -65.85 -16.99
CA GLY A 108 7.04 -65.67 -17.09
C GLY A 108 7.43 -64.56 -18.06
N PHE A 109 6.73 -64.43 -19.19
CA PHE A 109 6.88 -63.36 -20.15
C PHE A 109 6.37 -62.03 -19.58
N GLY A 110 5.23 -62.03 -18.89
CA GLY A 110 4.70 -60.86 -18.20
C GLY A 110 5.63 -60.36 -17.10
N LEU A 111 6.19 -61.27 -16.29
CA LEU A 111 7.23 -60.94 -15.32
C LEU A 111 8.52 -60.50 -15.99
N ALA A 112 8.94 -61.10 -17.10
CA ALA A 112 10.13 -60.69 -17.84
C ALA A 112 9.96 -59.29 -18.45
N VAL A 113 8.80 -58.96 -18.99
CA VAL A 113 8.47 -57.63 -19.49
C VAL A 113 8.35 -56.63 -18.35
N GLN A 114 7.71 -56.99 -17.23
CA GLN A 114 7.60 -56.14 -16.06
C GLN A 114 8.96 -55.88 -15.40
N VAL A 115 9.84 -56.88 -15.36
CA VAL A 115 11.22 -56.74 -14.90
C VAL A 115 12.04 -55.95 -15.91
N ALA A 116 11.92 -56.19 -17.22
CA ALA A 116 12.61 -55.43 -18.26
C ALA A 116 12.22 -53.95 -18.24
N SER A 117 10.92 -53.64 -18.17
CA SER A 117 10.39 -52.28 -18.11
C SER A 117 10.72 -51.60 -16.79
N ASN A 118 10.66 -52.32 -15.66
CA ASN A 118 11.06 -51.76 -14.36
C ASN A 118 12.59 -51.66 -14.23
N SER A 119 13.34 -52.47 -14.97
CA SER A 119 14.79 -52.37 -15.09
C SER A 119 15.24 -51.28 -16.05
N ASP A 120 14.44 -50.90 -17.04
CA ASP A 120 14.66 -49.66 -17.80
C ASP A 120 14.52 -48.44 -16.86
N SER A 121 13.51 -48.44 -15.98
CA SER A 121 13.36 -47.45 -14.90
C SER A 121 14.51 -47.47 -13.87
N ASP A 122 15.00 -48.65 -13.49
CA ASP A 122 16.13 -48.82 -12.55
C ASP A 122 17.50 -48.57 -13.22
N SER A 123 17.62 -48.73 -14.54
CA SER A 123 18.83 -48.43 -15.31
C SER A 123 19.00 -46.92 -15.54
N ALA A 124 17.91 -46.15 -15.47
CA ALA A 124 17.95 -44.69 -15.36
C ALA A 124 18.50 -44.22 -13.99
N LEU A 125 18.64 -45.10 -12.99
CA LEU A 125 19.08 -44.74 -11.62
C LEU A 125 20.31 -45.51 -11.11
N ARG A 126 20.65 -46.70 -11.64
CA ARG A 126 21.86 -47.47 -11.25
C ARG A 126 23.15 -47.00 -11.93
N GLY A 127 23.04 -46.01 -12.80
CA GLY A 127 24.12 -45.25 -13.37
C GLY A 127 23.78 -43.77 -13.42
N ALA A 128 23.18 -43.21 -12.36
CA ALA A 128 23.28 -41.78 -12.10
C ALA A 128 24.77 -41.48 -11.82
N ARG A 129 25.55 -41.43 -12.90
CA ARG A 129 26.92 -40.97 -12.93
C ARG A 129 26.90 -39.61 -12.25
N GLN A 130 27.92 -39.31 -11.47
CA GLN A 130 28.19 -38.01 -10.85
C GLN A 130 27.72 -36.80 -11.69
N GLU A 131 27.80 -36.92 -13.02
CA GLU A 131 27.24 -36.06 -14.08
C GLU A 131 25.75 -35.63 -13.90
N ASP A 132 24.80 -36.51 -13.58
CA ASP A 132 23.36 -36.15 -13.47
C ASP A 132 23.04 -35.42 -12.15
N LEU A 133 23.74 -35.77 -11.06
CA LEU A 133 23.65 -35.04 -9.79
C LEU A 133 24.24 -33.63 -9.92
N VAL A 134 25.36 -33.50 -10.66
CA VAL A 134 25.94 -32.20 -10.98
C VAL A 134 24.98 -31.39 -11.86
N ARG A 135 24.35 -31.98 -12.87
CA ARG A 135 23.35 -31.30 -13.71
C ARG A 135 22.13 -30.81 -12.93
N ILE A 136 21.59 -31.63 -12.03
CA ILE A 136 20.45 -31.22 -11.16
C ILE A 136 20.91 -30.13 -10.19
N LEU A 137 22.11 -30.23 -9.63
CA LEU A 137 22.67 -29.21 -8.76
C LEU A 137 22.87 -27.89 -9.51
N ASP A 138 23.43 -27.91 -10.71
CA ASP A 138 23.62 -26.74 -11.58
C ASP A 138 22.27 -26.11 -11.97
N GLU A 139 21.25 -26.93 -12.25
CA GLU A 139 19.90 -26.44 -12.54
C GLU A 139 19.22 -25.84 -11.29
N LEU A 140 19.41 -26.44 -10.12
CA LEU A 140 18.92 -25.89 -8.85
C LEU A 140 19.66 -24.61 -8.46
N ASP A 141 20.98 -24.56 -8.67
CA ASP A 141 21.79 -23.37 -8.40
C ASP A 141 21.40 -22.24 -9.34
N SER A 142 21.22 -22.52 -10.64
CA SER A 142 20.72 -21.55 -11.61
C SER A 142 19.31 -21.06 -11.29
N ARG A 143 18.40 -21.94 -10.87
CA ARG A 143 17.05 -21.55 -10.41
C ARG A 143 17.11 -20.72 -9.14
N THR A 144 18.01 -21.05 -8.21
CA THR A 144 18.22 -20.31 -6.96
C THR A 144 18.75 -18.92 -7.25
N GLN A 145 19.81 -18.80 -8.05
CA GLN A 145 20.35 -17.52 -8.50
C GLN A 145 19.29 -16.66 -9.19
N ARG A 146 18.49 -17.23 -10.10
CA ARG A 146 17.42 -16.48 -10.78
C ARG A 146 16.35 -16.00 -9.81
N LEU A 147 15.95 -16.81 -8.83
CA LEU A 147 14.97 -16.42 -7.82
C LEU A 147 15.53 -15.37 -6.86
N GLU A 148 16.82 -15.44 -6.52
CA GLU A 148 17.52 -14.42 -5.73
C GLU A 148 17.59 -13.09 -6.48
N ASP A 149 17.93 -13.11 -7.77
CA ASP A 149 17.93 -11.94 -8.65
C ASP A 149 16.52 -11.33 -8.77
N GLU A 150 15.49 -12.17 -8.95
CA GLU A 150 14.10 -11.72 -9.04
C GLU A 150 13.63 -11.10 -7.71
N LYS A 151 13.96 -11.72 -6.57
CA LYS A 151 13.69 -11.17 -5.25
C LYS A 151 14.38 -9.81 -5.07
N GLN A 152 15.65 -9.69 -5.43
CA GLN A 152 16.38 -8.43 -5.33
C GLN A 152 15.77 -7.36 -6.25
N GLY A 153 15.33 -7.74 -7.45
CA GLY A 153 14.63 -6.87 -8.38
C GLY A 153 13.30 -6.36 -7.81
N LEU A 154 12.48 -7.25 -7.24
CA LEU A 154 11.20 -6.91 -6.61
C LEU A 154 11.39 -6.04 -5.36
N GLU A 155 12.41 -6.31 -4.54
CA GLU A 155 12.75 -5.47 -3.39
C GLU A 155 13.15 -4.05 -3.81
N LYS A 156 13.94 -3.91 -4.89
CA LYS A 156 14.27 -2.59 -5.47
C LYS A 156 13.04 -1.88 -6.00
N GLN A 157 12.18 -2.57 -6.75
CA GLN A 157 10.93 -1.99 -7.27
C GLN A 157 10.00 -1.54 -6.15
N ARG A 158 9.87 -2.35 -5.10
CA ARG A 158 9.09 -1.98 -3.91
C ARG A 158 9.65 -0.74 -3.24
N GLN A 159 10.97 -0.69 -3.02
CA GLN A 159 11.61 0.47 -2.39
C GLN A 159 11.46 1.73 -3.25
N GLU A 160 11.60 1.62 -4.57
CA GLU A 160 11.40 2.74 -5.50
C GLU A 160 9.96 3.24 -5.47
N LEU A 161 8.98 2.32 -5.46
CA LEU A 161 7.56 2.68 -5.39
C LEU A 161 7.23 3.36 -4.06
N GLU A 162 7.68 2.80 -2.93
CA GLU A 162 7.52 3.40 -1.60
C GLU A 162 8.13 4.81 -1.56
N ASN A 163 9.38 4.99 -2.00
CA ASN A 163 10.04 6.29 -2.05
C ASN A 163 9.28 7.30 -2.94
N SER A 164 8.81 6.87 -4.12
CA SER A 164 8.07 7.74 -5.04
C SER A 164 6.71 8.16 -4.47
N SER A 165 6.05 7.27 -3.74
CA SER A 165 4.78 7.55 -3.06
C SER A 165 4.99 8.59 -1.96
N ASP A 166 6.01 8.41 -1.13
CA ASP A 166 6.35 9.34 -0.05
C ASP A 166 6.68 10.74 -0.63
N GLN A 167 7.46 10.79 -1.70
CA GLN A 167 7.77 12.04 -2.40
C GLN A 167 6.51 12.72 -2.97
N ALA A 168 5.61 11.95 -3.57
CA ALA A 168 4.35 12.48 -4.10
C ALA A 168 3.44 13.02 -2.99
N GLU A 169 3.39 12.34 -1.84
CA GLU A 169 2.63 12.78 -0.68
C GLU A 169 3.17 14.11 -0.13
N GLU A 170 4.48 14.22 0.06
CA GLU A 170 5.12 15.44 0.54
C GLU A 170 4.96 16.61 -0.44
N ALA A 171 5.12 16.36 -1.75
CA ALA A 171 4.86 17.37 -2.78
C ALA A 171 3.40 17.87 -2.74
N ARG A 172 2.45 16.97 -2.51
CA ARG A 172 1.03 17.32 -2.37
C ARG A 172 0.77 18.15 -1.11
N LYS A 173 1.35 17.78 0.03
CA LYS A 173 1.26 18.56 1.29
C LYS A 173 1.76 19.98 1.09
N GLN A 174 2.95 20.13 0.51
CA GLN A 174 3.54 21.45 0.22
C GLN A 174 2.66 22.27 -0.74
N THR A 175 2.05 21.63 -1.74
CA THR A 175 1.15 22.30 -2.67
C THR A 175 -0.09 22.82 -1.97
N LEU A 176 -0.71 22.02 -1.10
CA LEU A 176 -1.88 22.42 -0.32
C LEU A 176 -1.56 23.55 0.67
N GLU A 177 -0.38 23.54 1.29
CA GLU A 177 0.07 24.63 2.17
C GLU A 177 0.26 25.93 1.39
N LYS A 178 0.93 25.86 0.23
CA LYS A 178 1.10 27.02 -0.67
C LYS A 178 -0.24 27.54 -1.16
N GLU A 179 -1.17 26.66 -1.53
CA GLU A 179 -2.52 27.03 -1.94
C GLU A 179 -3.25 27.79 -0.83
N LYS A 180 -3.17 27.31 0.43
CA LYS A 180 -3.75 28.01 1.59
C LYS A 180 -3.09 29.37 1.81
N GLN A 181 -1.77 29.46 1.76
CA GLN A 181 -1.04 30.72 1.93
C GLN A 181 -1.43 31.75 0.86
N LEU A 182 -1.45 31.34 -0.41
CA LEU A 182 -1.91 32.17 -1.51
C LEU A 182 -3.38 32.53 -1.38
N GLY A 183 -4.21 31.62 -0.89
CA GLY A 183 -5.62 31.87 -0.61
C GLY A 183 -5.83 32.94 0.48
N ILE A 184 -4.99 32.95 1.53
CA ILE A 184 -5.05 33.98 2.58
C ILE A 184 -4.69 35.34 1.98
N LEU A 185 -3.62 35.41 1.18
CA LEU A 185 -3.18 36.62 0.48
C LEU A 185 -4.23 37.15 -0.51
N ALA A 186 -4.84 36.26 -1.28
CA ALA A 186 -5.89 36.58 -2.26
C ALA A 186 -7.25 36.88 -1.61
N GLY A 187 -7.40 36.56 -0.33
CA GLY A 187 -8.64 36.71 0.41
C GLY A 187 -9.70 35.64 0.12
N THR A 188 -9.35 34.52 -0.50
CA THR A 188 -10.30 33.46 -0.90
C THR A 188 -10.57 32.45 0.21
N VAL A 189 -9.73 32.41 1.25
CA VAL A 189 -9.92 31.56 2.43
C VAL A 189 -9.91 32.39 3.72
N ALA A 190 -10.55 31.87 4.75
CA ALA A 190 -10.59 32.48 6.07
C ALA A 190 -9.22 32.36 6.75
N ALA A 191 -8.91 33.31 7.62
CA ALA A 191 -7.68 33.32 8.41
C ALA A 191 -7.99 33.58 9.89
N GLN A 192 -7.11 33.08 10.75
CA GLN A 192 -7.17 33.37 12.18
C GLN A 192 -5.76 33.60 12.73
N GLY A 193 -5.64 34.46 13.72
CA GLY A 193 -4.37 34.78 14.37
C GLY A 193 -4.51 35.89 15.40
N PRO A 194 -3.42 36.29 16.06
CA PRO A 194 -3.42 37.46 16.92
C PRO A 194 -3.70 38.72 16.10
N GLY A 195 -4.20 39.76 16.76
CA GLY A 195 -4.42 41.04 16.12
C GLY A 195 -5.27 41.99 16.95
N ILE A 196 -6.03 42.84 16.27
CA ILE A 196 -6.87 43.85 16.91
C ILE A 196 -8.28 43.88 16.29
N THR A 197 -9.25 44.27 17.11
CA THR A 197 -10.55 44.76 16.65
C THR A 197 -10.57 46.28 16.83
N MET A 198 -10.67 47.04 15.75
CA MET A 198 -10.90 48.48 15.81
C MET A 198 -12.37 48.76 15.47
N THR A 199 -13.04 49.52 16.33
CA THR A 199 -14.44 49.93 16.13
C THR A 199 -14.49 51.44 16.04
N VAL A 200 -15.06 51.96 14.94
CA VAL A 200 -15.27 53.39 14.71
C VAL A 200 -16.77 53.65 14.78
N GLU A 201 -17.20 54.32 15.85
CA GLU A 201 -18.58 54.80 16.00
C GLU A 201 -18.71 56.18 15.37
N ASP A 202 -19.70 56.36 14.51
CA ASP A 202 -19.96 57.63 13.84
C ASP A 202 -21.47 57.93 13.84
N ALA A 203 -21.94 58.54 14.93
CA ALA A 203 -23.34 58.88 15.09
C ALA A 203 -23.80 60.02 14.15
N LYS A 204 -22.87 60.82 13.60
CA LYS A 204 -23.19 61.98 12.78
C LYS A 204 -23.14 61.70 11.28
N GLY A 205 -22.45 60.63 10.89
CA GLY A 205 -22.21 60.27 9.50
C GLY A 205 -21.15 61.16 8.86
N THR A 206 -20.13 61.54 9.62
CA THR A 206 -19.02 62.41 9.18
C THR A 206 -17.82 61.63 8.64
N VAL A 207 -17.73 60.34 8.95
CA VAL A 207 -16.64 59.48 8.48
C VAL A 207 -16.81 59.19 7.00
N GLN A 208 -15.80 59.60 6.23
CA GLN A 208 -15.74 59.45 4.78
C GLN A 208 -14.86 58.25 4.37
N ALA A 209 -14.97 57.87 3.09
CA ALA A 209 -14.28 56.73 2.52
C ALA A 209 -12.74 56.86 2.55
N ASP A 210 -12.21 58.08 2.39
CA ASP A 210 -10.78 58.38 2.46
C ASP A 210 -10.23 58.14 3.87
N MET A 211 -10.94 58.51 4.92
CA MET A 211 -10.53 58.28 6.31
C MET A 211 -10.46 56.78 6.65
N LEU A 212 -11.43 56.00 6.15
CA LEU A 212 -11.40 54.54 6.32
C LEU A 212 -10.32 53.89 5.45
N LEU A 213 -10.02 54.46 4.28
CA LEU A 213 -8.92 54.02 3.44
C LEU A 213 -7.58 54.26 4.16
N ASP A 214 -7.37 55.44 4.74
CA ASP A 214 -6.17 55.75 5.53
C ASP A 214 -6.00 54.75 6.68
N ALA A 215 -7.08 54.40 7.38
CA ALA A 215 -7.06 53.34 8.39
C ALA A 215 -6.57 52.00 7.82
N VAL A 216 -7.07 51.58 6.66
CA VAL A 216 -6.60 50.36 5.98
C VAL A 216 -5.11 50.46 5.63
N GLN A 217 -4.65 51.61 5.17
CA GLN A 217 -3.26 51.79 4.73
C GLN A 217 -2.28 51.83 5.92
N GLU A 218 -2.64 52.48 7.03
CA GLU A 218 -1.84 52.46 8.25
C GLU A 218 -1.74 51.05 8.83
N LEU A 219 -2.84 50.28 8.85
CA LEU A 219 -2.82 48.89 9.28
C LEU A 219 -1.90 48.03 8.39
N ARG A 220 -1.92 48.24 7.07
CA ARG A 220 -1.01 47.55 6.15
C ARG A 220 0.45 47.94 6.39
N ALA A 221 0.73 49.23 6.59
CA ALA A 221 2.07 49.72 6.92
C ALA A 221 2.59 49.11 8.23
N ALA A 222 1.71 48.90 9.20
CA ALA A 222 1.99 48.25 10.48
C ALA A 222 2.09 46.72 10.43
N GLY A 223 1.96 46.11 9.24
CA GLY A 223 2.14 44.66 9.06
C GLY A 223 0.86 43.83 9.27
N ALA A 224 -0.32 44.39 9.01
CA ALA A 224 -1.54 43.60 8.94
C ALA A 224 -1.48 42.57 7.81
N GLU A 225 -1.76 41.32 8.15
CA GLU A 225 -1.74 40.17 7.22
C GLU A 225 -3.11 39.90 6.61
N ALA A 226 -4.19 40.18 7.35
CA ALA A 226 -5.57 40.10 6.87
C ALA A 226 -6.44 41.16 7.53
N ILE A 227 -7.31 41.79 6.75
CA ILE A 227 -8.21 42.86 7.20
C ILE A 227 -9.63 42.55 6.70
N GLN A 228 -10.62 42.73 7.57
CA GLN A 228 -12.03 42.70 7.24
C GLN A 228 -12.75 43.88 7.86
N VAL A 229 -13.60 44.56 7.09
CA VAL A 229 -14.40 45.70 7.55
C VAL A 229 -15.87 45.37 7.36
N ASN A 230 -16.64 45.32 8.45
CA ASN A 230 -18.08 45.04 8.43
C ASN A 230 -18.49 43.82 7.58
N GLY A 231 -17.67 42.77 7.56
CA GLY A 231 -17.94 41.56 6.78
C GLY A 231 -17.39 41.57 5.36
N VAL A 232 -16.71 42.63 4.94
CA VAL A 232 -16.05 42.71 3.63
C VAL A 232 -14.56 42.44 3.77
N ARG A 233 -14.03 41.50 2.99
CA ARG A 233 -12.60 41.16 2.96
C ARG A 233 -11.83 42.24 2.21
N VAL A 234 -10.86 42.85 2.87
CA VAL A 234 -9.97 43.84 2.25
C VAL A 234 -8.78 43.11 1.63
N VAL A 235 -8.56 43.34 0.34
CA VAL A 235 -7.42 42.83 -0.43
C VAL A 235 -6.80 43.95 -1.26
N ALA A 236 -5.76 43.65 -2.04
CA ALA A 236 -5.00 44.66 -2.79
C ALA A 236 -5.86 45.58 -3.68
N SER A 237 -6.89 45.04 -4.34
CA SER A 237 -7.75 45.82 -5.24
C SER A 237 -9.06 46.30 -4.61
N THR A 238 -9.20 46.22 -3.27
CA THR A 238 -10.38 46.76 -2.58
C THR A 238 -10.38 48.27 -2.71
N TYR A 239 -11.54 48.84 -3.03
CA TYR A 239 -11.76 50.28 -3.12
C TYR A 239 -12.87 50.70 -2.13
N LEU A 240 -12.83 51.97 -1.74
CA LEU A 240 -13.82 52.59 -0.88
C LEU A 240 -14.39 53.82 -1.59
N THR A 241 -15.70 54.04 -1.48
CA THR A 241 -16.38 55.21 -2.03
C THR A 241 -17.43 55.73 -1.06
N ASP A 242 -17.63 57.05 -1.04
CA ASP A 242 -18.70 57.65 -0.24
C ASP A 242 -20.08 57.28 -0.77
N SER A 243 -21.01 57.03 0.15
CA SER A 243 -22.37 56.59 -0.16
C SER A 243 -23.37 57.29 0.77
N GLY A 244 -23.43 58.61 0.67
CA GLY A 244 -24.22 59.47 1.55
C GLY A 244 -23.55 59.63 2.92
N LYS A 245 -24.17 59.08 3.97
CA LYS A 245 -23.60 59.00 5.33
C LYS A 245 -22.98 57.63 5.64
N SER A 246 -22.85 56.81 4.61
CA SER A 246 -22.30 55.45 4.63
C SER A 246 -21.07 55.41 3.75
N VAL A 247 -20.29 54.34 3.86
CA VAL A 247 -19.20 54.04 2.93
C VAL A 247 -19.51 52.74 2.20
N ASP A 248 -19.21 52.67 0.91
CA ASP A 248 -19.25 51.42 0.14
C ASP A 248 -17.83 50.83 0.08
N VAL A 249 -17.67 49.54 0.40
CA VAL A 249 -16.39 48.81 0.35
C VAL A 249 -16.48 47.66 -0.64
N ASP A 250 -15.67 47.71 -1.71
CA ASP A 250 -15.73 46.79 -2.86
C ASP A 250 -17.17 46.63 -3.41
N GLY A 251 -17.95 47.71 -3.40
CA GLY A 251 -19.35 47.76 -3.84
C GLY A 251 -20.39 47.37 -2.78
N ASN A 252 -19.98 47.05 -1.55
CA ASN A 252 -20.90 46.71 -0.45
C ASN A 252 -21.10 47.90 0.48
N LYS A 253 -22.34 48.38 0.62
CA LYS A 253 -22.67 49.44 1.57
C LYS A 253 -22.50 48.98 3.02
N ILE A 254 -21.64 49.67 3.75
CA ILE A 254 -21.41 49.46 5.19
C ILE A 254 -21.77 50.73 5.97
N ASN A 255 -22.30 50.55 7.18
CA ASN A 255 -22.73 51.64 8.05
C ASN A 255 -21.95 51.61 9.37
N ALA A 256 -21.90 52.75 10.04
CA ALA A 256 -21.38 52.84 11.40
C ALA A 256 -22.19 51.94 12.37
N PRO A 257 -21.54 51.30 13.36
CA PRO A 257 -20.11 51.35 13.61
C PRO A 257 -19.29 50.55 12.59
N TYR A 258 -18.17 51.13 12.15
CA TYR A 258 -17.22 50.47 11.25
C TYR A 258 -16.26 49.62 12.08
N ARG A 259 -16.40 48.30 11.96
CA ARG A 259 -15.64 47.31 12.70
C ARG A 259 -14.62 46.65 11.79
N PHE A 260 -13.36 46.89 12.12
CA PHE A 260 -12.19 46.30 11.51
C PHE A 260 -11.76 45.09 12.35
N LYS A 261 -11.75 43.91 11.75
CA LYS A 261 -11.04 42.75 12.29
C LYS A 261 -9.72 42.64 11.55
N VAL A 262 -8.62 42.71 12.29
CA VAL A 262 -7.28 42.76 11.70
C VAL A 262 -6.42 41.67 12.34
N ILE A 263 -5.75 40.88 11.52
CA ILE A 263 -4.74 39.90 11.93
C ILE A 263 -3.36 40.51 11.69
N GLY A 264 -2.48 40.41 12.68
CA GLY A 264 -1.12 40.91 12.66
C GLY A 264 -0.59 41.05 14.09
N LYS A 265 0.62 41.61 14.25
CA LYS A 265 1.24 41.79 15.57
C LYS A 265 0.54 42.92 16.34
N PRO A 266 -0.20 42.65 17.45
CA PRO A 266 -0.96 43.70 18.14
C PRO A 266 -0.09 44.84 18.67
N GLN A 267 1.17 44.53 19.04
CA GLN A 267 2.16 45.50 19.50
C GLN A 267 2.64 46.47 18.41
N ASP A 268 2.45 46.15 17.14
CA ASP A 268 2.80 47.01 16.01
C ASP A 268 1.54 47.74 15.49
N LEU A 269 0.40 47.03 15.43
CA LEU A 269 -0.86 47.54 14.90
C LEU A 269 -1.46 48.69 15.72
N GLU A 270 -1.59 48.53 17.05
CA GLU A 270 -2.26 49.55 17.87
C GLU A 270 -1.47 50.86 17.96
N PRO A 271 -0.14 50.85 18.17
CA PRO A 271 0.63 52.10 18.19
C PRO A 271 0.58 52.84 16.86
N ALA A 272 0.58 52.13 15.72
CA ALA A 272 0.51 52.73 14.40
C ALA A 272 -0.75 53.59 14.21
N LEU A 273 -1.90 53.12 14.71
CA LEU A 273 -3.16 53.86 14.66
C LEU A 273 -3.16 55.13 15.54
N ASN A 274 -2.35 55.14 16.60
CA ASN A 274 -2.28 56.21 17.61
C ASN A 274 -1.12 57.20 17.38
N ILE A 275 -0.40 57.10 16.27
CA ILE A 275 0.65 58.07 15.92
C ILE A 275 0.04 59.49 15.89
N PRO A 276 0.74 60.53 16.40
CA PRO A 276 0.25 61.90 16.32
C PRO A 276 -0.10 62.32 14.90
N GLY A 277 -1.32 62.83 14.70
CA GLY A 277 -1.85 63.14 13.37
C GLY A 277 -2.31 61.92 12.55
N GLY A 278 -2.28 60.71 13.13
CA GLY A 278 -2.72 59.47 12.49
C GLY A 278 -4.23 59.25 12.52
N VAL A 279 -4.62 58.00 12.30
CA VAL A 279 -6.01 57.58 12.04
C VAL A 279 -6.95 57.90 13.20
N VAL A 280 -6.59 57.54 14.44
CA VAL A 280 -7.46 57.74 15.62
C VAL A 280 -7.78 59.22 15.80
N GLN A 281 -6.74 60.07 15.83
CA GLN A 281 -6.93 61.51 16.01
C GLN A 281 -7.71 62.16 14.86
N THR A 282 -7.52 61.68 13.63
CA THR A 282 -8.22 62.22 12.46
C THR A 282 -9.72 61.89 12.52
N LEU A 283 -10.07 60.66 12.89
CA LEU A 283 -11.47 60.25 13.09
C LEU A 283 -12.12 60.99 14.29
N GLU A 284 -11.38 61.17 15.38
CA GLU A 284 -11.88 61.89 16.57
C GLU A 284 -12.15 63.38 16.30
N LYS A 285 -11.37 64.03 15.43
CA LYS A 285 -11.63 65.42 14.98
C LYS A 285 -12.97 65.54 14.27
N GLU A 286 -13.38 64.50 13.56
CA GLU A 286 -14.69 64.41 12.91
C GLU A 286 -15.80 63.95 13.86
N GLN A 287 -15.52 63.88 15.16
CA GLN A 287 -16.45 63.51 16.22
C GLN A 287 -16.88 62.04 16.17
N ALA A 288 -16.10 61.19 15.50
CA ALA A 288 -16.21 59.74 15.63
C ALA A 288 -15.51 59.26 16.90
N THR A 289 -15.94 58.13 17.45
CA THR A 289 -15.28 57.49 18.60
C THR A 289 -14.58 56.23 18.13
N VAL A 290 -13.28 56.11 18.40
CA VAL A 290 -12.48 54.94 18.01
C VAL A 290 -12.12 54.11 19.24
N THR A 291 -12.40 52.82 19.20
CA THR A 291 -11.98 51.85 20.22
C THR A 291 -11.12 50.78 19.59
N VAL A 292 -9.98 50.46 20.19
CA VAL A 292 -9.07 49.40 19.72
C VAL A 292 -8.91 48.37 20.83
N GLU A 293 -9.20 47.11 20.50
CA GLU A 293 -9.09 45.97 21.41
C GLU A 293 -8.13 44.94 20.84
N ARG A 294 -7.06 44.61 21.59
CA ARG A 294 -6.15 43.52 21.24
C ARG A 294 -6.77 42.16 21.56
N SER A 295 -6.48 41.17 20.73
CA SER A 295 -6.87 39.78 20.98
C SER A 295 -5.82 38.82 20.45
N ASP A 296 -5.58 37.74 21.18
CA ASP A 296 -4.74 36.62 20.72
C ASP A 296 -5.42 35.83 19.59
N LYS A 297 -6.74 36.01 19.43
CA LYS A 297 -7.52 35.34 18.40
C LYS A 297 -8.52 36.30 17.76
N ILE A 298 -8.18 36.73 16.56
CA ILE A 298 -9.06 37.37 15.58
C ILE A 298 -9.36 36.35 14.49
N VAL A 299 -10.62 36.31 14.04
CA VAL A 299 -11.05 35.50 12.90
C VAL A 299 -11.52 36.44 11.80
N VAL A 300 -10.83 36.38 10.66
CA VAL A 300 -11.21 37.04 9.40
C VAL A 300 -11.86 35.99 8.51
N ASP A 301 -13.18 35.97 8.53
CA ASP A 301 -14.04 34.99 7.86
C ASP A 301 -14.66 35.51 6.56
N ALA A 302 -14.59 36.82 6.31
CA ALA A 302 -14.97 37.40 5.04
C ALA A 302 -14.04 36.90 3.92
N LEU A 303 -14.66 36.49 2.82
CA LEU A 303 -13.98 35.95 1.65
C LEU A 303 -14.23 36.83 0.43
N ARG A 304 -13.28 36.78 -0.51
CA ARG A 304 -13.40 37.37 -1.82
C ARG A 304 -13.51 36.27 -2.86
N ALA A 305 -14.48 36.40 -3.76
CA ALA A 305 -14.66 35.45 -4.83
C ALA A 305 -13.46 35.52 -5.81
N ALA A 306 -12.85 34.37 -6.08
CA ALA A 306 -11.84 34.27 -7.13
C ALA A 306 -12.52 34.43 -8.50
N LYS A 307 -12.23 35.54 -9.20
CA LYS A 307 -12.66 35.72 -10.58
C LYS A 307 -11.62 35.12 -11.50
N ARG A 308 -12.07 34.26 -12.42
CA ARG A 308 -11.20 33.72 -13.47
C ARG A 308 -10.87 34.84 -14.47
N PRO A 309 -9.59 35.11 -14.75
CA PRO A 309 -9.25 36.05 -15.81
C PRO A 309 -9.67 35.51 -17.18
N ASP A 310 -10.24 36.39 -18.02
CA ASP A 310 -10.63 36.04 -19.39
C ASP A 310 -9.39 35.68 -20.22
N TYR A 311 -8.37 36.54 -20.15
CA TYR A 311 -7.17 36.46 -20.98
C TYR A 311 -5.93 35.95 -20.24
N ALA A 312 -5.70 36.39 -19.01
CA ALA A 312 -4.48 36.04 -18.28
C ALA A 312 -4.40 34.52 -17.99
N ARG A 313 -3.19 33.97 -18.14
CA ARG A 313 -2.86 32.58 -17.86
C ARG A 313 -1.55 32.53 -17.08
N SER A 314 -1.37 31.49 -16.27
CA SER A 314 -0.10 31.23 -15.61
C SER A 314 0.99 31.01 -16.65
N SER A 315 2.15 31.63 -16.46
CA SER A 315 3.33 31.36 -17.27
C SER A 315 3.90 30.00 -16.89
N SER A 316 4.38 29.24 -17.88
CA SER A 316 5.10 27.99 -17.68
C SER A 316 6.61 28.18 -17.50
N GLN A 317 7.08 29.43 -17.45
CA GLN A 317 8.51 29.78 -17.31
C GLN A 317 8.94 29.83 -15.85
#